data_AF-A0A3S2URN1-F1
#
_entry.id   AF-A0A3S2URN1-F1
#
_cell.length_a   1.000
_cell.length_b   1.000
_cell.length_c   1.000
_cell.angle_alpha   90.00
_cell.angle_beta   90.00
_cell.angle_gamma   90.00
#
_symmetry.space_group_name_H-M   'P 1'
#
loop_
_entity.id
_entity.type
_entity.pdbx_description
1 polymer ?
#
loop_
_entity_poly.entity_id
_entity_poly.type
_entity_poly.pdbx_seq_one_letter_code
_entity_poly.pdbx_strand_id
1 'polypeptide(L)'
;MKKSLLALAALTAFAGVASAQSSVTLYGRVDLSINKGIGNDAKNISNGSGSRLGLRGSEDLGGGLSALFNIEHRFNADTGADSTGGTRMWNGRSLVGLKGGFGQVVFGREYTTAFLGTQLWADPWGWDTIANQAGITGLGGIAKVRNDSSITYNVAAGGFSFGIQTAEATDTINTFASKPLNFNVGYAAGPLRASFGYEKTGREGAGNEKMWSAAVSYNLGFVKPGFYYGKGTALNGADHKGMMFTATAPMGAGEFRASYGNLKANDTTVSKRIALGYHYSMSKRTTLYVDFANDSEAAQSKSGYDVGIKHNF
;
A
#
# COMPACT_ATOMS: atom_id res chain seq x y z
N MET A 1 -16.85 33.40 -52.99
CA MET A 1 -16.69 33.68 -51.55
C MET A 1 -17.46 32.72 -50.63
N LYS A 2 -18.65 32.20 -51.00
CA LYS A 2 -19.44 31.30 -50.13
C LYS A 2 -18.93 29.85 -50.02
N LYS A 3 -18.15 29.35 -50.99
CA LYS A 3 -17.59 27.98 -50.97
C LYS A 3 -16.36 27.85 -50.07
N SER A 4 -15.63 28.95 -49.85
CA SER A 4 -14.42 29.02 -49.03
C SER A 4 -14.71 28.91 -47.53
N LEU A 5 -15.86 29.43 -47.08
CA LEU A 5 -16.31 29.35 -45.68
C LEU A 5 -16.74 27.94 -45.27
N LEU A 6 -17.35 27.18 -46.18
CA LEU A 6 -17.74 25.79 -45.92
C LEU A 6 -16.51 24.86 -45.82
N ALA A 7 -15.47 25.12 -46.61
CA ALA A 7 -14.21 24.39 -46.53
C ALA A 7 -13.45 24.69 -45.22
N LEU A 8 -13.46 25.94 -44.77
CA LEU A 8 -12.83 26.33 -43.49
C LEU A 8 -13.59 25.76 -42.28
N ALA A 9 -14.92 25.72 -42.32
CA ALA A 9 -15.76 25.08 -41.30
C ALA A 9 -15.54 23.55 -41.23
N ALA A 10 -15.36 22.88 -42.37
CA ALA A 10 -15.03 21.46 -42.43
C ALA A 10 -13.61 21.18 -41.89
N LEU A 11 -12.63 22.03 -42.19
CA LEU A 11 -11.26 21.90 -41.66
C LEU A 11 -11.18 22.15 -40.14
N THR A 12 -11.99 23.06 -39.58
CA THR A 12 -12.09 23.24 -38.13
C THR A 12 -12.88 22.12 -37.43
N ALA A 13 -13.81 21.47 -38.13
CA ALA A 13 -14.57 20.34 -37.58
C ALA A 13 -13.70 19.09 -37.35
N PHE A 14 -12.61 18.92 -38.11
CA PHE A 14 -11.64 17.84 -37.91
C PHE A 14 -10.42 18.23 -37.06
N ALA A 15 -10.13 19.53 -36.92
CA ALA A 15 -9.06 20.01 -36.02
C ALA A 15 -9.42 19.91 -34.52
N GLY A 16 -10.69 19.61 -34.21
CA GLY A 16 -11.22 19.46 -32.85
C GLY A 16 -11.36 18.02 -32.36
N VAL A 17 -10.88 17.01 -33.09
CA VAL A 17 -10.75 15.66 -32.51
C VAL A 17 -9.64 15.75 -31.49
N ALA A 18 -10.07 15.93 -30.25
CA ALA A 18 -9.26 16.10 -29.05
C ALA A 18 -7.92 15.39 -29.17
N SER A 19 -6.82 16.15 -29.06
CA SER A 19 -5.60 15.58 -28.53
C SER A 19 -5.89 15.20 -27.08
N ALA A 20 -6.56 14.06 -26.89
CA ALA A 20 -6.63 13.39 -25.61
C ALA A 20 -5.18 13.17 -25.21
N GLN A 21 -4.71 13.91 -24.21
CA GLN A 21 -3.31 13.86 -23.81
C GLN A 21 -3.06 12.55 -23.07
N SER A 22 -2.86 11.47 -23.84
CA SER A 22 -2.38 10.19 -23.34
C SER A 22 -0.99 10.43 -22.75
N SER A 23 -0.85 10.16 -21.47
CA SER A 23 0.43 10.25 -20.78
C SER A 23 0.86 8.85 -20.36
N VAL A 24 2.13 8.53 -20.61
CA VAL A 24 2.80 7.37 -20.02
C VAL A 24 3.89 7.91 -19.12
N THR A 25 3.88 7.46 -17.88
CA THR A 25 4.86 7.84 -16.85
C THR A 25 5.65 6.61 -16.45
N LEU A 26 6.96 6.66 -16.66
CA LEU A 26 7.90 5.81 -15.94
C LEU A 26 8.05 6.35 -14.51
N TYR A 27 7.94 5.48 -13.52
CA TYR A 27 8.12 5.84 -12.12
C TYR A 27 8.87 4.74 -11.37
N GLY A 28 9.39 5.09 -10.20
CA GLY A 28 9.99 4.08 -9.35
C GLY A 28 10.48 4.57 -8.01
N ARG A 29 11.13 3.64 -7.31
CA ARG A 29 11.81 3.88 -6.04
C ARG A 29 13.01 2.94 -5.93
N VAL A 30 14.14 3.46 -5.49
CA VAL A 30 15.26 2.68 -4.96
C VAL A 30 15.45 3.06 -3.49
N ASP A 31 15.57 2.06 -2.63
CA ASP A 31 15.73 2.22 -1.19
C ASP A 31 16.71 1.19 -0.64
N LEU A 32 17.82 1.67 -0.07
CA LEU A 32 18.85 0.85 0.53
C LEU A 32 19.15 1.35 1.93
N SER A 33 19.33 0.41 2.86
CA SER A 33 19.78 0.70 4.21
C SER A 33 20.83 -0.29 4.67
N ILE A 34 21.75 0.21 5.50
CA ILE A 34 22.50 -0.65 6.41
C ILE A 34 21.56 -0.98 7.55
N ASN A 35 21.33 -2.26 7.82
CA ASN A 35 20.38 -2.68 8.85
C ASN A 35 20.86 -3.89 9.64
N LYS A 36 20.29 -3.99 10.84
CA LYS A 36 20.26 -5.17 11.69
C LYS A 36 18.80 -5.47 12.01
N GLY A 37 18.37 -6.69 11.72
CA GLY A 37 16.98 -7.13 11.92
C GLY A 37 16.64 -7.48 13.37
N ILE A 38 15.36 -7.47 13.70
CA ILE A 38 14.87 -8.17 14.89
C ILE A 38 14.84 -9.67 14.59
N GLY A 39 15.32 -10.50 15.51
CA GLY A 39 15.49 -11.93 15.29
C GLY A 39 16.74 -12.32 14.48
N ASN A 40 17.56 -11.34 14.05
CA ASN A 40 18.79 -11.59 13.29
C ASN A 40 19.91 -10.61 13.67
N ASP A 41 21.05 -11.11 14.16
CA ASP A 41 22.20 -10.28 14.51
C ASP A 41 23.09 -9.89 13.31
N ALA A 42 22.87 -10.47 12.13
CA ALA A 42 23.63 -10.13 10.94
C ALA A 42 23.38 -8.68 10.52
N LYS A 43 24.47 -7.99 10.16
CA LYS A 43 24.45 -6.65 9.60
C LYS A 43 24.63 -6.74 8.09
N ASN A 44 23.71 -6.16 7.34
CA ASN A 44 23.76 -6.20 5.89
C ASN A 44 23.34 -4.84 5.31
N ILE A 45 23.67 -4.63 4.05
CA ILE A 45 22.96 -3.66 3.23
C ILE A 45 21.82 -4.43 2.58
N SER A 46 20.58 -3.96 2.74
CA SER A 46 19.44 -4.57 2.07
C SER A 46 18.40 -3.55 1.65
N ASN A 47 17.43 -4.01 0.86
CA ASN A 47 16.28 -3.24 0.43
C ASN A 47 15.48 -2.71 1.62
N GLY A 48 15.47 -1.39 1.83
CA GLY A 48 14.84 -0.76 3.00
C GLY A 48 13.32 -0.56 2.85
N SER A 49 12.84 -0.47 1.61
CA SER A 49 11.41 -0.55 1.29
C SER A 49 11.24 -1.44 0.06
N GLY A 50 10.01 -1.74 -0.35
CA GLY A 50 9.85 -2.48 -1.60
C GLY A 50 10.31 -1.66 -2.82
N SER A 51 11.60 -1.68 -3.20
CA SER A 51 12.13 -1.02 -4.40
C SER A 51 11.41 -1.49 -5.66
N ARG A 52 11.23 -0.58 -6.60
CA ARG A 52 10.29 -0.76 -7.71
C ARG A 52 10.58 0.08 -8.94
N LEU A 53 10.16 -0.45 -10.07
CA LEU A 53 10.11 0.22 -11.37
C LEU A 53 8.73 -0.03 -11.97
N GLY A 54 8.08 1.00 -12.48
CA GLY A 54 6.75 0.86 -13.06
C GLY A 54 6.48 1.81 -14.20
N LEU A 55 5.50 1.42 -15.02
CA LEU A 55 4.91 2.23 -16.06
C LEU A 55 3.43 2.35 -15.75
N ARG A 56 2.92 3.58 -15.77
CA ARG A 56 1.49 3.85 -15.67
C ARG A 56 1.08 4.84 -16.74
N GLY A 57 -0.16 4.74 -17.19
CA GLY A 57 -0.70 5.69 -18.13
C GLY A 57 -2.18 5.92 -17.96
N SER A 58 -2.65 7.01 -18.54
CA SER A 58 -4.06 7.34 -18.65
C SER A 58 -4.34 7.97 -20.01
N GLU A 59 -5.42 7.55 -20.63
CA GLU A 59 -5.96 8.05 -21.89
C GLU A 59 -7.34 8.67 -21.59
N ASP A 60 -7.53 9.92 -21.99
CA ASP A 60 -8.83 10.59 -21.91
C ASP A 60 -9.74 10.07 -23.04
N LEU A 61 -10.88 9.50 -22.67
CA LEU A 61 -11.88 8.96 -23.61
C LEU A 61 -13.01 9.97 -23.88
N GLY A 62 -12.92 11.17 -23.31
CA GLY A 62 -13.93 12.22 -23.40
C GLY A 62 -15.01 12.13 -22.34
N GLY A 63 -15.73 13.24 -22.11
CA GLY A 63 -16.87 13.29 -21.18
C GLY A 63 -16.51 12.99 -19.71
N GLY A 64 -15.23 13.13 -19.33
CA GLY A 64 -14.73 12.80 -17.99
C GLY A 64 -14.45 11.31 -17.77
N LEU A 65 -14.51 10.48 -18.82
CA LEU A 65 -14.12 9.08 -18.80
C LEU A 65 -12.65 8.93 -19.23
N SER A 66 -11.92 8.00 -18.60
CA SER A 66 -10.54 7.68 -18.96
C SER A 66 -10.27 6.19 -18.89
N ALA A 67 -9.42 5.69 -19.78
CA ALA A 67 -8.76 4.40 -19.64
C ALA A 67 -7.43 4.57 -18.89
N LEU A 68 -7.01 3.54 -18.16
CA LEU A 68 -5.74 3.53 -17.43
C LEU A 68 -5.10 2.16 -17.38
N PHE A 69 -3.78 2.12 -17.21
CA PHE A 69 -3.03 0.92 -16.89
C PHE A 69 -1.94 1.21 -15.85
N ASN A 70 -1.52 0.18 -15.12
CA ASN A 70 -0.34 0.24 -14.26
C ASN A 70 0.34 -1.13 -14.18
N ILE A 71 1.62 -1.17 -14.54
CA ILE A 71 2.50 -2.32 -14.35
C ILE A 71 3.67 -1.90 -13.47
N GLU A 72 3.97 -2.69 -12.43
CA GLU A 72 5.00 -2.39 -11.44
C GLU A 72 5.79 -3.65 -11.10
N HIS A 73 7.09 -3.62 -11.37
CA HIS A 73 8.05 -4.65 -11.01
C HIS A 73 8.69 -4.29 -9.67
N ARG A 74 8.86 -5.28 -8.78
CA ARG A 74 9.60 -5.13 -7.52
C ARG A 74 10.88 -5.96 -7.57
N PHE A 75 11.97 -5.33 -7.16
CA PHE A 75 13.29 -5.94 -7.12
C PHE A 75 13.98 -5.65 -5.78
N ASN A 76 14.94 -6.48 -5.44
CA ASN A 76 15.83 -6.31 -4.30
C ASN A 76 16.98 -5.40 -4.73
N ALA A 77 17.01 -4.15 -4.24
CA ALA A 77 17.97 -3.15 -4.69
C ALA A 77 19.43 -3.50 -4.36
N ASP A 78 19.64 -4.33 -3.35
CA ASP A 78 20.95 -4.78 -2.87
C ASP A 78 21.58 -5.86 -3.76
N THR A 79 20.76 -6.68 -4.42
CA THR A 79 21.21 -7.80 -5.26
C THR A 79 20.85 -7.66 -6.74
N GLY A 80 19.94 -6.75 -7.07
CA GLY A 80 19.32 -6.64 -8.40
C GLY A 80 18.34 -7.77 -8.72
N ALA A 81 18.11 -8.70 -7.79
CA ALA A 81 17.24 -9.85 -8.03
C ALA A 81 15.76 -9.47 -8.03
N ASP A 82 14.96 -10.20 -8.80
CA ASP A 82 13.50 -10.16 -8.72
C ASP A 82 13.03 -10.52 -7.30
N SER A 83 12.11 -9.73 -6.75
CA SER A 83 11.68 -9.89 -5.35
C SER A 83 10.81 -11.12 -5.09
N THR A 84 10.36 -11.84 -6.12
CA THR A 84 9.64 -13.11 -5.97
C THR A 84 10.47 -14.32 -6.41
N GLY A 85 11.79 -14.16 -6.54
CA GLY A 85 12.68 -15.24 -6.95
C GLY A 85 12.47 -15.69 -8.40
N GLY A 86 12.02 -14.79 -9.27
CA GLY A 86 11.82 -15.05 -10.70
C GLY A 86 10.46 -15.63 -11.07
N THR A 87 9.58 -15.84 -10.09
CA THR A 87 8.24 -16.40 -10.33
C THR A 87 7.25 -15.40 -10.94
N ARG A 88 7.47 -14.09 -10.78
CA ARG A 88 6.55 -13.04 -11.25
C ARG A 88 7.23 -11.69 -11.41
N MET A 89 7.50 -11.31 -12.67
CA MET A 89 8.09 -10.00 -13.00
C MET A 89 7.23 -8.81 -12.53
N TRP A 90 5.95 -8.74 -12.91
CA TRP A 90 5.06 -7.62 -12.53
C TRP A 90 4.34 -7.87 -11.19
N ASN A 91 5.10 -8.18 -10.14
CA ASN A 91 4.53 -8.55 -8.84
C ASN A 91 4.03 -7.37 -7.99
N GLY A 92 4.33 -6.14 -8.39
CA GLY A 92 3.87 -4.91 -7.73
C GLY A 92 2.43 -4.56 -8.10
N ARG A 93 2.14 -4.46 -9.40
CA ARG A 93 0.81 -4.26 -9.99
C ARG A 93 0.86 -4.75 -11.42
N SER A 94 -0.25 -5.25 -11.93
CA SER A 94 -0.44 -5.51 -13.36
C SER A 94 -1.93 -5.41 -13.67
N LEU A 95 -2.36 -4.23 -14.09
CA LEU A 95 -3.78 -3.91 -14.21
C LEU A 95 -4.10 -2.96 -15.36
N VAL A 96 -5.36 -3.02 -15.77
CA VAL A 96 -6.02 -2.11 -16.71
C VAL A 96 -7.42 -1.78 -16.20
N GLY A 97 -7.96 -0.62 -16.55
CA GLY A 97 -9.32 -0.28 -16.17
C GLY A 97 -9.84 1.04 -16.70
N LEU A 98 -10.98 1.43 -16.16
CA LEU A 98 -11.69 2.66 -16.50
C LEU A 98 -11.91 3.51 -15.25
N LYS A 99 -11.89 4.82 -15.43
CA LYS A 99 -12.21 5.80 -14.39
C LYS A 99 -13.08 6.92 -14.95
N GLY A 100 -14.09 7.32 -14.20
CA GLY A 100 -14.94 8.47 -14.50
C GLY A 100 -15.72 8.97 -13.30
N GLY A 101 -16.84 9.66 -13.53
CA GLY A 101 -17.71 10.18 -12.46
C GLY A 101 -18.29 9.08 -11.53
N PHE A 102 -18.31 7.83 -11.99
CA PHE A 102 -18.70 6.67 -11.20
C PHE A 102 -17.61 6.16 -10.25
N GLY A 103 -16.38 6.69 -10.30
CA GLY A 103 -15.21 6.10 -9.62
C GLY A 103 -14.30 5.36 -10.59
N GLN A 104 -13.64 4.30 -10.12
CA GLN A 104 -12.63 3.54 -10.87
C GLN A 104 -12.90 2.04 -10.74
N VAL A 105 -12.90 1.33 -11.86
CA VAL A 105 -12.91 -0.15 -11.93
C VAL A 105 -11.64 -0.62 -12.62
N VAL A 106 -10.89 -1.52 -11.99
CA VAL A 106 -9.68 -2.13 -12.58
C VAL A 106 -9.72 -3.65 -12.50
N PHE A 107 -9.10 -4.28 -13.50
CA PHE A 107 -8.93 -5.72 -13.63
C PHE A 107 -7.45 -6.07 -13.56
N GLY A 108 -7.11 -7.18 -12.90
CA GLY A 108 -5.75 -7.72 -12.83
C GLY A 108 -5.20 -7.77 -11.41
N ARG A 109 -3.87 -7.73 -11.27
CA ARG A 109 -3.21 -7.71 -9.97
C ARG A 109 -3.23 -6.31 -9.37
N GLU A 110 -3.95 -6.16 -8.28
CA GLU A 110 -4.05 -4.89 -7.54
C GLU A 110 -3.97 -5.17 -6.04
N TYR A 111 -3.55 -4.15 -5.29
CA TYR A 111 -3.60 -4.17 -3.85
C TYR A 111 -5.03 -4.36 -3.36
N THR A 112 -5.19 -5.03 -2.22
CA THR A 112 -6.51 -5.12 -1.60
C THR A 112 -6.92 -3.73 -1.09
N THR A 113 -8.22 -3.45 -1.18
CA THR A 113 -8.77 -2.15 -0.77
C THR A 113 -8.67 -1.97 0.74
N ALA A 114 -8.85 -3.04 1.52
CA ALA A 114 -8.65 -3.05 2.98
C ALA A 114 -7.19 -2.73 3.36
N PHE A 115 -6.22 -3.27 2.60
CA PHE A 115 -4.81 -3.01 2.82
C PHE A 115 -4.45 -1.54 2.61
N LEU A 116 -4.73 -0.98 1.42
CA LEU A 116 -4.41 0.43 1.14
C LEU A 116 -5.25 1.40 1.98
N GLY A 117 -6.52 1.06 2.18
CA GLY A 117 -7.51 1.94 2.78
C GLY A 117 -7.50 1.95 4.31
N THR A 118 -6.87 0.95 4.97
CA THR A 118 -6.82 0.88 6.44
C THR A 118 -5.43 0.47 6.96
N GLN A 119 -4.92 -0.68 6.54
CA GLN A 119 -3.80 -1.34 7.22
C GLN A 119 -2.46 -0.64 6.95
N LEU A 120 -2.20 -0.28 5.69
CA LEU A 120 -0.92 0.27 5.25
C LEU A 120 -0.66 1.66 5.84
N TRP A 121 -1.66 2.56 5.80
CA TRP A 121 -1.45 3.94 6.22
C TRP A 121 -1.46 4.11 7.74
N ALA A 122 -2.03 3.16 8.48
CA ALA A 122 -2.03 3.16 9.93
C ALA A 122 -0.61 3.02 10.51
N ASP A 123 0.27 2.31 9.80
CA ASP A 123 1.70 2.22 10.10
C ASP A 123 2.43 3.47 9.57
N PRO A 124 3.12 4.26 10.42
CA PRO A 124 3.86 5.45 9.98
C PRO A 124 4.96 5.17 8.97
N TRP A 125 5.46 3.93 8.91
CA TRP A 125 6.46 3.51 7.93
C TRP A 125 5.85 2.82 6.70
N GLY A 126 4.54 2.56 6.70
CA GLY A 126 3.87 1.95 5.56
C GLY A 126 4.44 0.57 5.19
N TRP A 127 4.70 -0.28 6.20
CA TRP A 127 5.25 -1.64 6.02
C TRP A 127 6.67 -1.67 5.42
N ASP A 128 7.35 -0.52 5.37
CA ASP A 128 8.73 -0.39 4.94
C ASP A 128 9.65 -0.22 6.17
N THR A 129 10.96 -0.42 6.02
CA THR A 129 12.01 -0.28 7.06
C THR A 129 11.92 -1.31 8.18
N ILE A 130 12.94 -1.41 9.03
CA ILE A 130 12.90 -2.27 10.21
C ILE A 130 11.89 -1.80 11.26
N ALA A 131 11.50 -0.52 11.25
CA ALA A 131 10.59 0.07 12.22
C ALA A 131 9.11 -0.18 11.94
N ASN A 132 8.78 -0.85 10.83
CA ASN A 132 7.41 -1.15 10.47
C ASN A 132 6.65 -1.93 11.54
N GLN A 133 5.32 -1.86 11.42
CA GLN A 133 4.35 -2.53 12.29
C GLN A 133 3.48 -3.51 11.48
N ALA A 134 4.01 -4.06 10.38
CA ALA A 134 3.29 -4.94 9.46
C ALA A 134 2.74 -6.20 10.15
N GLY A 135 3.47 -6.75 11.15
CA GLY A 135 2.97 -7.86 11.95
C GLY A 135 1.68 -7.51 12.72
N ILE A 136 1.57 -6.29 13.24
CA ILE A 136 0.40 -5.83 13.99
C ILE A 136 -0.75 -5.47 13.04
N THR A 137 -0.49 -4.61 12.05
CA THR A 137 -1.54 -4.16 11.12
C THR A 137 -1.96 -5.24 10.13
N GLY A 138 -1.09 -6.22 9.88
CA GLY A 138 -1.39 -7.40 9.07
C GLY A 138 -1.90 -8.59 9.87
N LEU A 139 -2.05 -8.45 11.20
CA LEU A 139 -2.46 -9.48 12.14
C LEU A 139 -1.72 -10.81 11.95
N GLY A 140 -0.39 -10.78 11.93
CA GLY A 140 0.42 -11.99 11.80
C GLY A 140 0.31 -12.69 10.44
N GLY A 141 -0.01 -11.95 9.38
CA GLY A 141 -0.06 -12.46 8.01
C GLY A 141 -1.44 -12.86 7.49
N ILE A 142 -2.51 -12.51 8.23
CA ILE A 142 -3.89 -12.64 7.75
C ILE A 142 -4.12 -11.66 6.60
N ALA A 143 -3.68 -10.41 6.74
CA ALA A 143 -3.83 -9.40 5.70
C ALA A 143 -3.11 -9.81 4.40
N LYS A 144 -3.85 -9.77 3.30
CA LYS A 144 -3.38 -9.88 1.94
C LYS A 144 -3.07 -8.50 1.41
N VAL A 145 -1.85 -8.37 0.90
CA VAL A 145 -1.39 -7.12 0.31
C VAL A 145 -2.05 -6.91 -1.06
N ARG A 146 -2.21 -7.98 -1.85
CA ARG A 146 -2.70 -7.97 -3.23
C ARG A 146 -3.40 -9.26 -3.57
N ASN A 147 -4.31 -9.19 -4.53
CA ASN A 147 -4.86 -10.35 -5.22
C ASN A 147 -4.53 -10.29 -6.71
N ASP A 148 -4.18 -11.43 -7.29
CA ASP A 148 -4.14 -11.63 -8.74
C ASP A 148 -5.56 -11.87 -9.25
N SER A 149 -5.75 -11.83 -10.58
CA SER A 149 -7.04 -12.18 -11.22
C SER A 149 -8.24 -11.45 -10.59
N SER A 150 -8.03 -10.20 -10.17
CA SER A 150 -8.98 -9.45 -9.36
C SER A 150 -9.80 -8.46 -10.20
N ILE A 151 -10.98 -8.13 -9.67
CA ILE A 151 -11.77 -6.96 -10.06
C ILE A 151 -11.84 -6.06 -8.83
N THR A 152 -11.43 -4.81 -8.99
CA THR A 152 -11.38 -3.82 -7.91
C THR A 152 -12.20 -2.59 -8.31
N TYR A 153 -13.12 -2.16 -7.45
CA TYR A 153 -13.84 -0.90 -7.59
C TYR A 153 -13.46 0.05 -6.45
N ASN A 154 -13.23 1.32 -6.78
CA ASN A 154 -12.98 2.38 -5.80
C ASN A 154 -13.75 3.66 -6.18
N VAL A 155 -14.28 4.36 -5.19
CA VAL A 155 -14.95 5.64 -5.36
C VAL A 155 -14.67 6.54 -4.14
N ALA A 156 -14.62 7.85 -4.36
CA ALA A 156 -14.49 8.82 -3.29
C ALA A 156 -15.28 10.10 -3.61
N ALA A 157 -16.00 10.62 -2.61
CA ALA A 157 -16.79 11.85 -2.72
C ALA A 157 -17.01 12.46 -1.33
N GLY A 158 -16.95 13.79 -1.22
CA GLY A 158 -17.30 14.50 0.02
C GLY A 158 -16.51 14.09 1.26
N GLY A 159 -15.23 13.71 1.09
CA GLY A 159 -14.37 13.21 2.17
C GLY A 159 -14.55 11.72 2.48
N PHE A 160 -15.57 11.05 1.94
CA PHE A 160 -15.74 9.60 2.05
C PHE A 160 -15.02 8.86 0.92
N SER A 161 -14.53 7.67 1.22
CA SER A 161 -14.01 6.73 0.23
C SER A 161 -14.58 5.33 0.47
N PHE A 162 -14.86 4.60 -0.61
CA PHE A 162 -15.24 3.20 -0.58
C PHE A 162 -14.41 2.42 -1.60
N GLY A 163 -13.97 1.23 -1.21
CA GLY A 163 -13.33 0.29 -2.10
C GLY A 163 -13.84 -1.12 -1.84
N ILE A 164 -13.97 -1.93 -2.90
CA ILE A 164 -14.28 -3.35 -2.80
C ILE A 164 -13.49 -4.11 -3.87
N GLN A 165 -13.05 -5.31 -3.54
CA GLN A 165 -12.34 -6.19 -4.46
C GLN A 165 -12.72 -7.64 -4.22
N THR A 166 -12.85 -8.38 -5.32
CA THR A 166 -12.91 -9.83 -5.35
C THR A 166 -11.91 -10.35 -6.37
N ALA A 167 -11.52 -11.61 -6.26
CA ALA A 167 -10.74 -12.29 -7.30
C ALA A 167 -11.29 -13.70 -7.58
N GLU A 168 -10.83 -14.28 -8.68
CA GLU A 168 -11.05 -15.70 -8.92
C GLU A 168 -10.24 -16.56 -7.94
N ALA A 169 -10.76 -17.76 -7.65
CA ALA A 169 -10.16 -18.65 -6.67
C ALA A 169 -8.88 -19.32 -7.20
N THR A 170 -8.68 -19.43 -8.50
CA THR A 170 -7.50 -20.07 -9.08
C THR A 170 -6.98 -19.27 -10.27
N ASP A 171 -5.66 -19.15 -10.36
CA ASP A 171 -4.95 -18.73 -11.57
C ASP A 171 -3.64 -19.54 -11.73
N THR A 172 -2.76 -19.12 -12.63
CA THR A 172 -1.51 -19.83 -12.92
C THR A 172 -0.47 -19.77 -11.80
N ILE A 173 -0.65 -18.90 -10.80
CA ILE A 173 0.30 -18.65 -9.70
C ILE A 173 -0.34 -18.97 -8.33
N ASN A 174 -1.64 -18.76 -8.18
CA ASN A 174 -2.34 -18.89 -6.91
C ASN A 174 -3.51 -19.86 -7.00
N THR A 175 -3.65 -20.64 -5.93
CA THR A 175 -4.83 -21.47 -5.69
C THR A 175 -5.40 -21.11 -4.32
N PHE A 176 -6.67 -20.75 -4.31
CA PHE A 176 -7.47 -20.38 -3.14
C PHE A 176 -8.59 -21.41 -2.96
N ALA A 177 -8.95 -21.71 -1.72
CA ALA A 177 -10.08 -22.58 -1.41
C ALA A 177 -11.44 -21.90 -1.70
N SER A 178 -11.48 -20.57 -1.71
CA SER A 178 -12.67 -19.80 -2.09
C SER A 178 -12.28 -18.43 -2.63
N LYS A 179 -13.19 -17.75 -3.33
CA LYS A 179 -12.95 -16.40 -3.86
C LYS A 179 -12.64 -15.42 -2.71
N PRO A 180 -11.50 -14.71 -2.74
CA PRO A 180 -11.21 -13.67 -1.75
C PRO A 180 -12.19 -12.50 -1.92
N LEU A 181 -12.52 -11.85 -0.81
CA LEU A 181 -13.37 -10.65 -0.79
C LEU A 181 -12.80 -9.68 0.22
N ASN A 182 -12.60 -8.43 -0.18
CA ASN A 182 -12.19 -7.36 0.73
C ASN A 182 -12.90 -6.06 0.40
N PHE A 183 -13.09 -5.21 1.42
CA PHE A 183 -13.59 -3.86 1.24
C PHE A 183 -12.97 -2.89 2.25
N ASN A 184 -13.07 -1.61 1.93
CA ASN A 184 -12.71 -0.49 2.80
C ASN A 184 -13.79 0.58 2.75
N VAL A 185 -14.04 1.19 3.91
CA VAL A 185 -14.74 2.47 4.03
C VAL A 185 -13.81 3.44 4.74
N GLY A 186 -13.66 4.65 4.20
CA GLY A 186 -12.81 5.69 4.75
C GLY A 186 -13.52 7.03 4.83
N TYR A 187 -13.07 7.87 5.76
CA TYR A 187 -13.42 9.27 5.88
C TYR A 187 -12.17 10.09 6.13
N ALA A 188 -11.96 11.14 5.35
CA ALA A 188 -10.89 12.11 5.51
C ALA A 188 -11.41 13.51 5.21
N ALA A 189 -11.53 14.32 6.26
CA ALA A 189 -11.93 15.72 6.15
C ALA A 189 -11.26 16.55 7.26
N GLY A 190 -10.66 17.67 6.86
CA GLY A 190 -9.88 18.51 7.77
C GLY A 190 -8.78 17.71 8.48
N PRO A 191 -8.68 17.78 9.83
CA PRO A 191 -7.64 17.09 10.58
C PRO A 191 -7.91 15.60 10.79
N LEU A 192 -9.14 15.11 10.58
CA LEU A 192 -9.53 13.74 10.87
C LEU A 192 -9.34 12.83 9.65
N ARG A 193 -8.71 11.68 9.87
CA ARG A 193 -8.78 10.52 8.97
C ARG A 193 -9.17 9.28 9.76
N ALA A 194 -10.21 8.57 9.30
CA ALA A 194 -10.66 7.31 9.86
C ALA A 194 -10.94 6.31 8.75
N SER A 195 -10.78 5.02 9.02
CA SER A 195 -11.17 3.98 8.09
C SER A 195 -11.50 2.66 8.79
N PHE A 196 -12.27 1.84 8.08
CA PHE A 196 -12.60 0.47 8.42
C PHE A 196 -12.30 -0.41 7.21
N GLY A 197 -11.65 -1.56 7.41
CA GLY A 197 -11.37 -2.53 6.36
C GLY A 197 -11.73 -3.94 6.79
N TYR A 198 -12.26 -4.73 5.88
CA TYR A 198 -12.55 -6.14 6.07
C TYR A 198 -11.93 -6.96 4.95
N GLU A 199 -11.47 -8.16 5.27
CA GLU A 199 -10.92 -9.10 4.31
C GLU A 199 -11.24 -10.54 4.67
N LYS A 200 -11.68 -11.30 3.67
CA LYS A 200 -11.69 -12.76 3.65
C LYS A 200 -10.69 -13.17 2.58
N THR A 201 -9.66 -13.92 2.97
CA THR A 201 -8.48 -14.13 2.12
C THR A 201 -8.65 -15.23 1.09
N GLY A 202 -9.60 -16.15 1.31
CA GLY A 202 -9.84 -17.29 0.43
C GLY A 202 -8.73 -18.36 0.44
N ARG A 203 -7.66 -18.19 1.22
CA ARG A 203 -6.43 -19.02 1.17
C ARG A 203 -6.71 -20.53 1.27
N GLU A 204 -6.00 -21.32 0.47
CA GLU A 204 -6.07 -22.79 0.50
C GLU A 204 -5.76 -23.32 1.92
N GLY A 205 -6.54 -24.30 2.38
CA GLY A 205 -6.47 -24.83 3.74
C GLY A 205 -7.36 -24.12 4.78
N ALA A 206 -8.02 -23.00 4.45
CA ALA A 206 -8.99 -22.36 5.36
C ALA A 206 -10.19 -21.72 4.65
N GLY A 207 -11.40 -22.23 4.93
CA GLY A 207 -12.65 -21.55 4.56
C GLY A 207 -12.94 -20.25 5.34
N ASN A 208 -12.19 -20.00 6.43
CA ASN A 208 -12.52 -18.99 7.45
C ASN A 208 -11.41 -17.95 7.74
N GLU A 209 -10.27 -17.95 7.04
CA GLU A 209 -9.23 -16.92 7.26
C GLU A 209 -9.78 -15.53 6.86
N LYS A 210 -9.91 -14.66 7.85
CA LYS A 210 -10.54 -13.35 7.69
C LYS A 210 -10.08 -12.38 8.78
N MET A 211 -10.16 -11.09 8.48
CA MET A 211 -9.95 -10.04 9.46
C MET A 211 -10.81 -8.82 9.19
N TRP A 212 -11.00 -8.03 10.24
CA TRP A 212 -11.38 -6.64 10.12
C TRP A 212 -10.39 -5.76 10.88
N SER A 213 -10.33 -4.50 10.49
CA SER A 213 -9.46 -3.51 11.10
C SER A 213 -10.08 -2.12 11.03
N ALA A 214 -9.75 -1.27 11.99
CA ALA A 214 -10.10 0.13 12.02
C ALA A 214 -8.86 0.95 12.35
N ALA A 215 -8.75 2.12 11.73
CA ALA A 215 -7.66 3.06 11.98
C ALA A 215 -8.21 4.48 12.06
N VAL A 216 -7.63 5.29 12.94
CA VAL A 216 -7.95 6.72 13.08
C VAL A 216 -6.68 7.52 13.32
N SER A 217 -6.63 8.74 12.80
CA SER A 217 -5.60 9.72 13.11
C SER A 217 -6.18 11.13 13.12
N TYR A 218 -5.57 12.01 13.90
CA TYR A 218 -5.97 13.41 13.98
C TYR A 218 -4.75 14.31 13.86
N ASN A 219 -4.75 15.23 12.89
CA ASN A 219 -3.62 16.14 12.67
C ASN A 219 -3.77 17.42 13.50
N LEU A 220 -2.94 17.57 14.55
CA LEU A 220 -2.88 18.77 15.39
C LEU A 220 -1.92 19.85 14.84
N GLY A 221 -1.33 19.61 13.66
CA GLY A 221 -0.33 20.49 13.03
C GLY A 221 1.09 20.17 13.51
N PHE A 222 1.35 20.25 14.81
CA PHE A 222 2.67 19.95 15.39
C PHE A 222 2.89 18.46 15.67
N VAL A 223 1.81 17.68 15.79
CA VAL A 223 1.85 16.22 15.95
C VAL A 223 0.58 15.61 15.37
N LYS A 224 0.69 14.40 14.85
CA LYS A 224 -0.42 13.60 14.33
C LYS A 224 -0.46 12.25 15.07
N PRO A 225 -1.19 12.15 16.19
CA PRO A 225 -1.47 10.87 16.81
C PRO A 225 -2.35 9.99 15.92
N GLY A 226 -2.16 8.68 16.05
CA GLY A 226 -2.97 7.67 15.39
C GLY A 226 -3.20 6.44 16.27
N PHE A 227 -4.24 5.70 15.93
CA PHE A 227 -4.62 4.46 16.58
C PHE A 227 -5.10 3.45 15.55
N TYR A 228 -4.73 2.20 15.75
CA TYR A 228 -5.16 1.06 14.95
C TYR A 228 -5.63 -0.07 15.87
N TYR A 229 -6.71 -0.73 15.46
CA TYR A 229 -7.17 -1.97 16.05
C TYR A 229 -7.62 -2.95 14.96
N GLY A 230 -7.27 -4.23 15.10
CA GLY A 230 -7.74 -5.27 14.20
C GLY A 230 -7.98 -6.59 14.93
N LYS A 231 -8.93 -7.36 14.42
CA LYS A 231 -9.19 -8.74 14.86
C LYS A 231 -9.42 -9.63 13.65
N GLY A 232 -8.92 -10.85 13.71
CA GLY A 232 -9.10 -11.84 12.65
C GLY A 232 -8.91 -13.25 13.15
N THR A 233 -9.21 -14.20 12.27
CA THR A 233 -8.93 -15.62 12.47
C THR A 233 -7.93 -16.03 11.40
N ALA A 234 -6.79 -16.59 11.81
CA ALA A 234 -5.72 -17.04 10.92
C ALA A 234 -6.03 -18.38 10.26
N LEU A 235 -5.22 -18.76 9.26
CA LEU A 235 -5.36 -20.04 8.54
C LEU A 235 -5.47 -21.27 9.47
N ASN A 236 -4.70 -21.30 10.55
CA ASN A 236 -4.69 -22.38 11.53
C ASN A 236 -5.85 -22.31 12.56
N GLY A 237 -6.81 -21.40 12.36
CA GLY A 237 -7.94 -21.17 13.27
C GLY A 237 -7.62 -20.30 14.49
N ALA A 238 -6.38 -19.82 14.65
CA ALA A 238 -6.03 -18.96 15.79
C ALA A 238 -6.69 -17.59 15.68
N ASP A 239 -7.21 -17.09 16.80
CA ASP A 239 -7.75 -15.74 16.92
C ASP A 239 -6.61 -14.74 17.11
N HIS A 240 -6.47 -13.80 16.17
CA HIS A 240 -5.47 -12.74 16.20
C HIS A 240 -6.10 -11.40 16.57
N LYS A 241 -5.42 -10.62 17.43
CA LYS A 241 -5.80 -9.25 17.81
C LYS A 241 -4.58 -8.34 17.78
N GLY A 242 -4.66 -7.24 17.05
CA GLY A 242 -3.59 -6.26 16.93
C GLY A 242 -4.06 -4.89 17.40
N MET A 243 -3.24 -4.21 18.19
CA MET A 243 -3.50 -2.83 18.62
C MET A 243 -2.22 -2.02 18.55
N MET A 244 -2.30 -0.79 18.04
CA MET A 244 -1.15 0.08 17.87
C MET A 244 -1.52 1.55 18.07
N PHE A 245 -0.68 2.26 18.79
CA PHE A 245 -0.67 3.73 18.87
C PHE A 245 0.50 4.26 18.06
N THR A 246 0.30 5.39 17.40
CA THR A 246 1.31 6.02 16.56
C THR A 246 1.34 7.52 16.79
N ALA A 247 2.47 8.14 16.50
CA ALA A 247 2.59 9.59 16.42
C ALA A 247 3.60 9.95 15.33
N THR A 248 3.27 10.95 14.50
CA THR A 248 4.26 11.61 13.64
C THR A 248 4.30 13.10 13.94
N ALA A 249 5.48 13.71 13.87
CA ALA A 249 5.66 15.14 14.14
C ALA A 249 6.63 15.75 13.12
N PRO A 250 6.22 16.79 12.36
CA PRO A 250 7.16 17.51 11.50
C PRO A 250 8.20 18.23 12.36
N MET A 251 9.47 18.13 11.99
CA MET A 251 10.58 18.82 12.66
C MET A 251 11.68 19.20 11.66
N GLY A 252 11.85 20.51 11.45
CA GLY A 252 12.77 21.03 10.45
C GLY A 252 12.40 20.53 9.05
N ALA A 253 13.37 19.99 8.32
CA ALA A 253 13.16 19.39 7.00
C ALA A 253 12.77 17.90 7.05
N GLY A 254 12.40 17.36 8.21
CA GLY A 254 12.06 15.96 8.38
C GLY A 254 10.82 15.71 9.25
N GLU A 255 10.59 14.44 9.55
CA GLU A 255 9.49 13.97 10.38
C GLU A 255 9.99 12.95 11.40
N PHE A 256 9.66 13.17 12.67
CA PHE A 256 9.78 12.13 13.70
C PHE A 256 8.59 11.18 13.63
N ARG A 257 8.87 9.90 13.86
CA ARG A 257 7.88 8.83 13.86
C ARG A 257 8.04 7.98 15.11
N ALA A 258 6.92 7.63 15.71
CA ALA A 258 6.87 6.72 16.85
C ALA A 258 5.69 5.77 16.71
N SER A 259 5.87 4.54 17.16
CA SER A 259 4.77 3.59 17.31
C SER A 259 5.00 2.67 18.51
N TYR A 260 3.90 2.24 19.11
CA TYR A 260 3.88 1.20 20.14
C TYR A 260 2.63 0.34 19.95
N GLY A 261 2.81 -0.97 19.93
CA GLY A 261 1.68 -1.87 19.76
C GLY A 261 1.98 -3.30 20.18
N ASN A 262 0.95 -4.13 20.14
CA ASN A 262 1.08 -5.56 20.32
C ASN A 262 0.21 -6.35 19.35
N LEU A 263 0.64 -7.58 19.08
CA LEU A 263 -0.12 -8.62 18.43
C LEU A 263 -0.34 -9.77 19.41
N LYS A 264 -1.56 -10.25 19.51
CA LYS A 264 -1.93 -11.45 20.25
C LYS A 264 -2.42 -12.54 19.30
N ALA A 265 -2.08 -13.79 19.60
CA ALA A 265 -2.65 -15.00 19.01
C ALA A 265 -3.22 -15.88 20.14
N ASN A 266 -4.51 -16.23 20.07
CA ASN A 266 -5.23 -16.94 21.14
C ASN A 266 -4.98 -16.33 22.53
N ASP A 267 -5.10 -15.00 22.62
CA ASP A 267 -4.86 -14.17 23.80
C ASP A 267 -3.43 -14.15 24.37
N THR A 268 -2.51 -14.91 23.79
CA THR A 268 -1.07 -14.84 24.08
C THR A 268 -0.44 -13.71 23.29
N THR A 269 0.34 -12.85 23.95
CA THR A 269 1.10 -11.78 23.25
C THR A 269 2.27 -12.42 22.51
N VAL A 270 2.26 -12.31 21.18
CA VAL A 270 3.29 -12.89 20.30
C VAL A 270 4.23 -11.83 19.70
N SER A 271 3.85 -10.55 19.81
CA SER A 271 4.71 -9.42 19.49
C SER A 271 4.29 -8.24 20.36
N LYS A 272 5.27 -7.52 20.90
CA LYS A 272 5.07 -6.27 21.64
C LYS A 272 6.18 -5.31 21.26
N ARG A 273 5.85 -4.42 20.34
CA ARG A 273 6.81 -3.70 19.52
C ARG A 273 6.74 -2.20 19.79
N ILE A 274 7.90 -1.59 20.00
CA ILE A 274 8.11 -0.14 20.01
C ILE A 274 9.04 0.22 18.86
N ALA A 275 8.75 1.33 18.16
CA ALA A 275 9.61 1.83 17.11
C ALA A 275 9.70 3.36 17.14
N LEU A 276 10.87 3.88 16.76
CA LEU A 276 11.21 5.29 16.71
C LEU A 276 12.03 5.55 15.44
N GLY A 277 11.82 6.70 14.81
CA GLY A 277 12.52 7.03 13.58
C GLY A 277 12.53 8.51 13.25
N TYR A 278 13.50 8.92 12.44
CA TYR A 278 13.57 10.24 11.86
C TYR A 278 13.84 10.15 10.35
N HIS A 279 12.95 10.74 9.56
CA HIS A 279 13.01 10.74 8.10
C HIS A 279 13.27 12.18 7.62
N TYR A 280 14.49 12.47 7.19
CA TYR A 280 14.94 13.77 6.70
C TYR A 280 14.71 13.90 5.20
N SER A 281 13.96 14.91 4.76
CA SER A 281 13.68 15.16 3.35
C SER A 281 14.78 16.04 2.74
N MET A 282 15.74 15.42 2.06
CA MET A 282 16.76 16.12 1.26
C MET A 282 16.12 16.86 0.08
N SER A 283 15.03 16.30 -0.46
CA SER A 283 14.20 16.91 -1.50
C SER A 283 12.80 16.31 -1.45
N LYS A 284 11.92 16.69 -2.39
CA LYS A 284 10.62 16.02 -2.60
C LYS A 284 10.75 14.53 -2.96
N ARG A 285 11.92 14.09 -3.42
CA ARG A 285 12.16 12.75 -3.98
C ARG A 285 13.16 11.92 -3.18
N THR A 286 14.06 12.57 -2.43
CA THR A 286 15.15 11.91 -1.70
C THR A 286 14.96 12.09 -0.19
N THR A 287 14.97 10.97 0.53
CA THR A 287 14.86 10.92 1.99
C THR A 287 16.05 10.15 2.57
N LEU A 288 16.71 10.73 3.57
CA LEU A 288 17.60 10.00 4.47
C LEU A 288 16.81 9.59 5.70
N TYR A 289 17.05 8.40 6.24
CA TYR A 289 16.35 7.96 7.43
C TYR A 289 17.25 7.18 8.38
N VAL A 290 16.86 7.21 9.65
CA VAL A 290 17.36 6.34 10.71
C VAL A 290 16.16 5.85 11.49
N ASP A 291 16.05 4.54 11.64
CA ASP A 291 14.98 3.92 12.39
C ASP A 291 15.52 2.90 13.41
N PHE A 292 14.79 2.74 14.50
CA PHE A 292 15.04 1.78 15.57
C PHE A 292 13.73 1.10 15.95
N ALA A 293 13.80 -0.20 16.23
CA ALA A 293 12.68 -0.94 16.79
C ALA A 293 13.16 -1.92 17.85
N ASN A 294 12.27 -2.22 18.80
CA ASN A 294 12.42 -3.32 19.73
C ASN A 294 11.11 -4.11 19.82
N ASP A 295 11.20 -5.44 19.82
CA ASP A 295 10.09 -6.35 20.10
C ASP A 295 10.42 -7.22 21.31
N SER A 296 9.70 -7.03 22.42
CA SER A 296 10.00 -7.75 23.65
C SER A 296 9.71 -9.23 23.59
N GLU A 297 8.87 -9.67 22.65
CA GLU A 297 8.48 -11.08 22.47
C GLU A 297 9.31 -11.78 21.40
N ALA A 298 10.22 -11.09 20.71
CA ALA A 298 11.13 -11.74 19.78
C ALA A 298 12.02 -12.76 20.51
N ALA A 299 12.18 -13.95 19.92
CA ALA A 299 12.91 -15.05 20.54
C ALA A 299 14.42 -14.75 20.73
N GLN A 300 14.98 -13.96 19.81
CA GLN A 300 16.38 -13.50 19.84
C GLN A 300 16.48 -12.10 19.23
N SER A 301 17.62 -11.43 19.45
CA SER A 301 17.95 -10.13 18.86
C SER A 301 16.76 -9.16 18.89
N LYS A 302 16.29 -8.83 20.10
CA LYS A 302 15.03 -8.11 20.32
C LYS A 302 15.01 -6.70 19.73
N SER A 303 16.16 -6.13 19.39
CA SER A 303 16.29 -4.81 18.81
C SER A 303 16.84 -4.86 17.40
N GLY A 304 16.30 -4.01 16.53
CA GLY A 304 16.76 -3.79 15.18
C GLY A 304 16.88 -2.29 14.89
N TYR A 305 17.69 -1.97 13.88
CA TYR A 305 17.89 -0.60 13.43
C TYR A 305 18.22 -0.58 11.95
N ASP A 306 17.97 0.55 11.31
CA ASP A 306 18.43 0.82 9.98
C ASP A 306 18.83 2.29 9.80
N VAL A 307 19.75 2.51 8.85
CA VAL A 307 20.12 3.83 8.37
C VAL A 307 20.18 3.73 6.86
N GLY A 308 19.39 4.54 6.17
CA GLY A 308 19.20 4.37 4.74
C GLY A 308 18.89 5.63 3.97
N ILE A 309 18.85 5.44 2.66
CA ILE A 309 18.47 6.44 1.68
C ILE A 309 17.40 5.87 0.76
N LYS A 310 16.36 6.66 0.54
CA LYS A 310 15.27 6.36 -0.38
C LYS A 310 15.20 7.45 -1.44
N HIS A 311 15.15 7.05 -2.70
CA HIS A 311 14.99 7.94 -3.85
C HIS A 311 13.80 7.51 -4.71
N ASN A 312 12.82 8.38 -4.90
CA ASN A 312 11.70 8.19 -5.82
C ASN A 312 11.98 8.94 -7.14
N PHE A 313 11.60 8.34 -8.28
CA PHE A 313 11.75 8.97 -9.60
C PHE A 313 10.48 8.91 -10.43
#